data_AF-A0A925J5C7-F1
#
_entry.id   AF-A0A925J5C7-F1
#
_cell.length_a   1.000
_cell.length_b   1.000
_cell.length_c   1.000
_cell.angle_alpha   90.00
_cell.angle_beta   90.00
_cell.angle_gamma   90.00
#
_symmetry.space_group_name_H-M   'P 1'
#
loop_
_entity.id
_entity.type
_entity.pdbx_description
1 polymer ?
#
loop_
_entity_poly.entity_id
_entity_poly.type
_entity_poly.pdbx_seq_one_letter_code
_entity_poly.pdbx_strand_id
1 'polypeptide(L)'
;IQAAVSYALASGTLQVTVSGLPAGMAGDVRVTGPGGYSTTLTATQAINGLLAGTYTATASPVTNGPSTYGAAPASLSVAVSAGGTSNLALTYAQTAGPPPPPPPLNLTIDGMHVQQVVQAYTGTVPLVAGKSGLLRIFAKASAANTVTPAVRVRFYNGATLTTTVTIPAPTASAPTSVSQGSLTASWNTTISSGLMVPGLRIIADVDPTDAIIESAEGDNSYPTSGTPLTMDVRTLPSFDIRFVPVTQSVNGLTGGVTAGNVGSYLAWTTKLFPIGAVDVDVRAPYTTNAGVLQSSNGNGAWSQVLSELNALRTADGSTRYYAGIAKVTYSSGIAGLGYVPGRSTLSWDQLPSASEVVAHELGHNFGRFHAPCGGAGGPDPSYPYAGGQIGVYGYDVAMSSLKAPTTSDLMGYCNINWISDYTYVAVMNHRIANPYVAAARSLANNTSRRGLLVWGRITNGQLTLEPAYEVTAPPALPQRAGSNRLQAFGPLGESLFDFSFEGERVADVTDATLQHFAFVVPLDLLGGKSLARLRFAAQGKSVERRATNANLDASMPAARRSGARSVRVQWADREIAGVMVRDARTGEILSFAKGGDAEIASFAQEVDLIVSDGVRTAQRRVRVGAGPR
;
A
#
# COMPACT_ATOMS: atom_id res chain seq x y z
N ILE A 1 87.97 59.02 -66.29
CA ILE A 1 86.86 58.92 -65.32
C ILE A 1 85.84 57.95 -65.93
N GLN A 2 85.73 56.73 -65.42
CA GLN A 2 84.65 55.80 -65.75
C GLN A 2 83.71 55.74 -64.54
N ALA A 3 82.44 56.08 -64.74
CA ALA A 3 81.40 55.86 -63.74
C ALA A 3 80.80 54.48 -63.98
N ALA A 4 80.83 53.61 -62.97
CA ALA A 4 80.10 52.35 -62.96
C ALA A 4 78.71 52.58 -62.36
N VAL A 5 77.65 52.29 -63.11
CA VAL A 5 76.28 52.21 -62.62
C VAL A 5 75.96 50.76 -62.34
N SER A 6 75.67 50.42 -61.08
CA SER A 6 75.16 49.11 -60.70
C SER A 6 73.63 49.13 -60.76
N TYR A 7 73.05 48.24 -61.57
CA TYR A 7 71.61 48.01 -61.59
C TYR A 7 71.30 46.84 -60.65
N ALA A 8 70.36 47.04 -59.73
CA ALA A 8 69.76 45.98 -58.93
C ALA A 8 68.29 45.81 -59.34
N LEU A 9 67.81 44.57 -59.40
CA LEU A 9 66.39 44.29 -59.56
C LEU A 9 65.62 44.98 -58.43
N ALA A 10 64.61 45.77 -58.75
CA ALA A 10 63.76 46.42 -57.76
C ALA A 10 62.47 45.63 -57.46
N SER A 11 62.21 44.56 -58.21
CA SER A 11 60.98 43.77 -58.15
C SER A 11 61.21 42.28 -57.94
N GLY A 12 60.23 41.58 -57.37
CA GLY A 12 60.17 40.13 -57.18
C GLY A 12 58.87 39.53 -57.72
N THR A 13 58.69 38.24 -57.48
CA THR A 13 57.51 37.46 -57.90
C THR A 13 56.80 36.85 -56.69
N LEU A 14 55.46 36.83 -56.72
CA LEU A 14 54.62 36.10 -55.77
C LEU A 14 53.83 35.02 -56.51
N GLN A 15 54.08 33.76 -56.18
CA GLN A 15 53.29 32.63 -56.62
C GLN A 15 52.17 32.38 -55.63
N VAL A 16 50.91 32.58 -56.04
CA VAL A 16 49.74 32.23 -55.23
C VAL A 16 49.13 30.96 -55.76
N THR A 17 49.10 29.92 -54.95
CA THR A 17 48.49 28.62 -55.26
C THR A 17 47.11 28.57 -54.65
N VAL A 18 46.09 28.40 -55.50
CA VAL A 18 44.70 28.17 -55.12
C VAL A 18 44.36 26.72 -55.44
N SER A 19 43.96 25.96 -54.41
CA SER A 19 43.67 24.52 -54.53
C SER A 19 42.44 24.13 -53.71
N GLY A 20 41.94 22.90 -53.88
CA GLY A 20 40.82 22.36 -53.11
C GLY A 20 39.42 22.76 -53.58
N LEU A 21 39.31 23.49 -54.69
CA LEU A 21 38.06 23.73 -55.39
C LEU A 21 37.80 22.64 -56.46
N PRO A 22 36.53 22.31 -56.76
CA PRO A 22 36.16 21.44 -57.88
C PRO A 22 36.73 21.93 -59.21
N ALA A 23 36.98 21.00 -60.13
CA ALA A 23 37.50 21.32 -61.46
C ALA A 23 36.58 22.31 -62.20
N GLY A 24 37.16 23.40 -62.72
CA GLY A 24 36.44 24.46 -63.42
C GLY A 24 35.84 25.55 -62.52
N MET A 25 35.99 25.45 -61.20
CA MET A 25 35.50 26.48 -60.26
C MET A 25 36.56 27.54 -59.99
N ALA A 26 36.17 28.81 -60.09
CA ALA A 26 36.99 29.97 -59.72
C ALA A 26 37.03 30.16 -58.20
N GLY A 27 38.22 30.41 -57.66
CA GLY A 27 38.39 30.96 -56.30
C GLY A 27 38.12 32.47 -56.25
N ASP A 28 38.14 33.03 -55.05
CA ASP A 28 38.10 34.49 -54.83
C ASP A 28 39.18 34.86 -53.83
N VAL A 29 40.37 35.19 -54.35
CA VAL A 29 41.54 35.53 -53.53
C VAL A 29 41.99 36.95 -53.84
N ARG A 30 41.83 37.85 -52.89
CA ARG A 30 42.34 39.22 -52.97
C ARG A 30 43.76 39.29 -52.42
N VAL A 31 44.71 39.73 -53.25
CA VAL A 31 46.11 39.96 -52.86
C VAL A 31 46.37 41.46 -52.74
N THR A 32 46.81 41.92 -51.57
CA THR A 32 47.21 43.31 -51.32
C THR A 32 48.69 43.42 -50.96
N GLY A 33 49.31 44.58 -51.18
CA GLY A 33 50.73 44.78 -50.90
C GLY A 33 51.18 46.25 -50.89
N PRO A 34 52.50 46.52 -50.90
CA PRO A 34 53.07 47.87 -50.82
C PRO A 34 52.61 48.78 -51.96
N GLY A 35 52.66 50.11 -51.73
CA GLY A 35 52.30 51.11 -52.74
C GLY A 35 50.82 51.12 -53.12
N GLY A 36 49.95 50.52 -52.29
CA GLY A 36 48.52 50.39 -52.58
C GLY A 36 48.18 49.26 -53.56
N TYR A 37 49.11 48.33 -53.82
CA TYR A 37 48.87 47.20 -54.70
C TYR A 37 47.67 46.37 -54.23
N SER A 38 46.76 46.04 -55.16
CA SER A 38 45.61 45.18 -54.94
C SER A 38 45.24 44.47 -56.24
N THR A 39 45.12 43.15 -56.22
CA THR A 39 44.59 42.35 -57.33
C THR A 39 43.70 41.23 -56.80
N THR A 40 42.84 40.67 -57.64
CA THR A 40 42.04 39.49 -57.32
C THR A 40 42.43 38.35 -58.25
N LEU A 41 42.61 37.17 -57.66
CA LEU A 41 42.96 35.94 -58.35
C LEU A 41 41.79 34.96 -58.25
N THR A 42 41.44 34.36 -59.38
CA THR A 42 40.41 33.32 -59.46
C THR A 42 40.99 31.91 -59.61
N ALA A 43 42.31 31.79 -59.80
CA ALA A 43 43.03 30.53 -59.92
C ALA A 43 44.49 30.71 -59.46
N THR A 44 45.25 29.62 -59.42
CA THR A 44 46.70 29.65 -59.18
C THR A 44 47.40 30.56 -60.19
N GLN A 45 48.16 31.55 -59.71
CA GLN A 45 48.79 32.54 -60.57
C GLN A 45 50.13 33.03 -59.99
N ALA A 46 51.11 33.22 -60.88
CA ALA A 46 52.34 33.95 -60.59
C ALA A 46 52.15 35.45 -60.90
N ILE A 47 52.40 36.30 -59.91
CA ILE A 47 52.37 37.75 -60.05
C ILE A 47 53.80 38.25 -60.09
N ASN A 48 54.24 38.74 -61.25
CA ASN A 48 55.59 39.24 -61.47
C ASN A 48 55.65 40.77 -61.31
N GLY A 49 56.86 41.29 -61.09
CA GLY A 49 57.10 42.74 -61.09
C GLY A 49 56.66 43.46 -59.81
N LEU A 50 56.53 42.73 -58.70
CA LEU A 50 56.08 43.25 -57.42
C LEU A 50 57.20 43.98 -56.68
N LEU A 51 56.92 45.15 -56.11
CA LEU A 51 57.89 45.85 -55.25
C LEU A 51 58.25 44.98 -54.04
N ALA A 52 59.49 45.09 -53.56
CA ALA A 52 59.88 44.38 -52.35
C ALA A 52 59.03 44.85 -51.15
N GLY A 53 58.50 43.89 -50.38
CA GLY A 53 57.67 44.14 -49.20
C GLY A 53 56.64 43.03 -48.95
N THR A 54 55.79 43.23 -47.95
CA THR A 54 54.82 42.20 -47.51
C THR A 54 53.55 42.24 -48.33
N TYR A 55 53.17 41.09 -48.89
CA TYR A 55 51.91 40.87 -49.58
C TYR A 55 51.00 39.96 -48.76
N THR A 56 49.71 40.26 -48.73
CA THR A 56 48.68 39.50 -48.02
C THR A 56 47.67 38.98 -49.03
N ALA A 57 47.46 37.66 -49.09
CA ALA A 57 46.38 37.03 -49.83
C ALA A 57 45.24 36.68 -48.87
N THR A 58 44.04 37.16 -49.16
CA THR A 58 42.81 36.89 -48.40
C THR A 58 41.80 36.21 -49.31
N ALA A 59 41.37 35.01 -48.93
CA ALA A 59 40.39 34.20 -49.65
C ALA A 59 38.98 34.43 -49.09
N SER A 60 38.04 34.78 -49.97
CA SER A 60 36.61 34.75 -49.66
C SER A 60 36.03 33.35 -49.91
N PRO A 61 34.98 32.94 -49.18
CA PRO A 61 34.23 31.73 -49.49
C PRO A 61 33.59 31.81 -50.89
N VAL A 62 33.55 30.68 -51.60
CA VAL A 62 32.92 30.56 -52.92
C VAL A 62 31.87 29.44 -52.91
N THR A 63 30.80 29.58 -53.69
CA THR A 63 29.65 28.66 -53.69
C THR A 63 29.48 27.95 -55.03
N ASN A 64 29.12 26.66 -54.98
CA ASN A 64 28.77 25.86 -56.15
C ASN A 64 27.54 25.00 -55.83
N GLY A 65 26.37 25.41 -56.34
CA GLY A 65 25.09 24.80 -55.98
C GLY A 65 24.83 24.89 -54.46
N PRO A 66 24.52 23.78 -53.77
CA PRO A 66 24.26 23.77 -52.34
C PRO A 66 25.54 23.75 -51.47
N SER A 67 26.73 23.72 -52.07
CA SER A 67 28.01 23.60 -51.35
C SER A 67 28.74 24.92 -51.27
N THR A 68 29.17 25.30 -50.07
CA THR A 68 30.07 26.44 -49.83
C THR A 68 31.48 25.91 -49.58
N TYR A 69 32.49 26.57 -50.15
CA TYR A 69 33.91 26.25 -49.96
C TYR A 69 34.59 27.44 -49.30
N GLY A 70 35.30 27.19 -48.20
CA GLY A 70 36.10 28.20 -47.49
C GLY A 70 37.57 27.78 -47.41
N ALA A 71 38.49 28.75 -47.47
CA ALA A 71 39.92 28.49 -47.33
C ALA A 71 40.37 28.53 -45.86
N ALA A 72 41.27 27.63 -45.47
CA ALA A 72 41.87 27.59 -44.14
C ALA A 72 43.40 27.51 -44.24
N PRO A 73 44.17 28.54 -43.79
CA PRO A 73 43.68 29.82 -43.26
C PRO A 73 43.09 30.73 -44.36
N ALA A 74 42.14 31.60 -44.00
CA ALA A 74 41.47 32.51 -44.93
C ALA A 74 42.34 33.72 -45.34
N SER A 75 43.45 33.96 -44.65
CA SER A 75 44.40 35.02 -44.99
C SER A 75 45.82 34.61 -44.63
N LEU A 76 46.77 34.89 -45.52
CA LEU A 76 48.20 34.63 -45.35
C LEU A 76 49.02 35.80 -45.89
N SER A 77 50.14 36.09 -45.24
CA SER A 77 51.08 37.11 -45.70
C SER A 77 52.48 36.54 -45.92
N VAL A 78 53.19 37.04 -46.93
CA VAL A 78 54.59 36.69 -47.21
C VAL A 78 55.36 37.92 -47.67
N ALA A 79 56.63 38.02 -47.29
CA ALA A 79 57.52 39.07 -47.77
C ALA A 79 58.12 38.69 -49.13
N VAL A 80 57.89 39.51 -50.15
CA VAL A 80 58.51 39.41 -51.47
C VAL A 80 59.80 40.21 -51.45
N SER A 81 60.93 39.58 -51.78
CA SER A 81 62.23 40.23 -51.93
C SER A 81 62.54 40.55 -53.40
N ALA A 82 63.33 41.60 -53.63
CA ALA A 82 63.85 41.94 -54.94
C ALA A 82 64.61 40.76 -55.59
N GLY A 83 64.26 40.40 -56.81
CA GLY A 83 64.80 39.26 -57.55
C GLY A 83 64.38 37.88 -57.04
N GLY A 84 63.61 37.79 -55.95
CA GLY A 84 63.16 36.53 -55.35
C GLY A 84 61.75 36.12 -55.78
N THR A 85 61.42 34.84 -55.62
CA THR A 85 60.04 34.32 -55.73
C THR A 85 59.57 33.86 -54.36
N SER A 86 58.42 34.36 -53.92
CA SER A 86 57.74 33.94 -52.68
C SER A 86 56.47 33.16 -53.00
N ASN A 87 56.06 32.26 -52.11
CA ASN A 87 54.91 31.38 -52.33
C ASN A 87 53.83 31.60 -51.24
N LEU A 88 52.57 31.69 -51.66
CA LEU A 88 51.39 31.60 -50.80
C LEU A 88 50.51 30.45 -51.29
N ALA A 89 49.98 29.64 -50.38
CA ALA A 89 49.07 28.54 -50.72
C ALA A 89 47.79 28.67 -49.91
N LEU A 90 46.66 28.78 -50.61
CA LEU A 90 45.31 28.81 -50.04
C LEU A 90 44.57 27.58 -50.53
N THR A 91 44.15 26.74 -49.59
CA THR A 91 43.42 25.50 -49.87
C THR A 91 41.98 25.66 -49.41
N TYR A 92 41.05 25.62 -50.36
CA TYR A 92 39.62 25.58 -50.11
C TYR A 92 39.20 24.17 -49.68
N ALA A 93 38.26 24.09 -48.76
CA ALA A 93 37.57 22.86 -48.42
C ALA A 93 36.07 23.13 -48.37
N GLN A 94 35.26 22.12 -48.70
CA GLN A 94 33.82 22.22 -48.54
C GLN A 94 33.50 22.44 -47.05
N THR A 95 32.87 23.57 -46.73
CA THR A 95 32.36 23.81 -45.39
C THR A 95 31.06 23.02 -45.25
N ALA A 96 30.95 22.17 -44.23
CA ALA A 96 29.69 21.52 -43.89
C ALA A 96 28.60 22.60 -43.79
N GLY A 97 27.48 22.41 -44.47
CA GLY A 97 26.32 23.28 -44.28
C GLY A 97 25.92 23.31 -42.79
N PRO A 98 25.11 24.30 -42.37
CA PRO A 98 24.50 24.21 -41.04
C PRO A 98 23.86 22.83 -40.88
N PRO A 99 24.01 22.16 -39.72
CA PRO A 99 23.39 20.86 -39.51
C PRO A 99 21.90 20.96 -39.87
N PRO A 100 21.31 19.90 -40.46
CA PRO A 100 19.87 19.90 -40.71
C PRO A 100 19.15 20.28 -39.41
N PRO A 101 18.04 21.04 -39.48
CA PRO A 101 17.27 21.35 -38.29
C PRO A 101 16.94 20.03 -37.58
N PRO A 102 17.03 19.97 -36.25
CA PRO A 102 16.72 18.75 -35.53
C PRO A 102 15.32 18.26 -35.94
N PRO A 103 15.12 16.94 -36.05
CA PRO A 103 13.81 16.36 -36.32
C PRO A 103 12.76 17.00 -35.41
N PRO A 104 11.54 17.28 -35.91
CA PRO A 104 10.51 17.96 -35.11
C PRO A 104 10.01 17.09 -33.92
N LEU A 105 10.41 15.82 -33.88
CA LEU A 105 9.93 14.82 -32.94
C LEU A 105 11.05 14.43 -31.96
N ASN A 106 10.73 14.44 -30.67
CA ASN A 106 11.50 13.78 -29.62
C ASN A 106 10.56 12.85 -28.87
N LEU A 107 11.00 11.64 -28.56
CA LEU A 107 10.36 10.74 -27.63
C LEU A 107 11.06 10.87 -26.28
N THR A 108 10.29 10.71 -25.21
CA THR A 108 10.81 10.67 -23.85
C THR A 108 9.90 9.79 -23.02
N ILE A 109 10.41 9.22 -21.94
CA ILE A 109 9.56 8.62 -20.91
C ILE A 109 9.38 9.64 -19.78
N ASP A 110 8.16 10.12 -19.59
CA ASP A 110 7.83 11.12 -18.56
C ASP A 110 7.83 10.52 -17.16
N GLY A 111 7.35 9.29 -17.03
CA GLY A 111 7.24 8.59 -15.75
C GLY A 111 7.02 7.09 -15.89
N MET A 112 7.32 6.38 -14.82
CA MET A 112 7.10 4.94 -14.69
C MET A 112 6.74 4.60 -13.25
N HIS A 113 5.71 3.78 -13.06
CA HIS A 113 5.36 3.26 -11.73
C HIS A 113 4.75 1.87 -11.81
N VAL A 114 4.71 1.20 -10.66
CA VAL A 114 4.06 -0.10 -10.49
C VAL A 114 2.82 0.03 -9.63
N GLN A 115 1.70 -0.50 -10.12
CA GLN A 115 0.38 -0.44 -9.49
C GLN A 115 -0.07 -1.84 -9.07
N GLN A 116 -0.15 -2.10 -7.76
CA GLN A 116 -0.79 -3.32 -7.23
C GLN A 116 -2.25 -3.11 -6.84
N VAL A 117 -2.57 -1.92 -6.30
CA VAL A 117 -3.92 -1.53 -5.87
C VAL A 117 -4.14 -0.04 -6.12
N VAL A 118 -3.24 0.80 -5.62
CA VAL A 118 -3.28 2.26 -5.71
C VAL A 118 -1.84 2.78 -5.82
N GLN A 119 -1.61 3.85 -6.58
CA GLN A 119 -0.26 4.39 -6.78
C GLN A 119 -0.30 5.87 -7.14
N ALA A 120 0.56 6.65 -6.50
CA ALA A 120 0.84 8.02 -6.90
C ALA A 120 1.67 8.03 -8.19
N TYR A 121 1.52 9.05 -9.04
CA TYR A 121 2.26 9.12 -10.31
C TYR A 121 3.78 8.98 -10.13
N THR A 122 4.30 9.55 -9.05
CA THR A 122 5.72 9.54 -8.63
C THR A 122 6.20 8.20 -8.08
N GLY A 123 5.34 7.19 -7.95
CA GLY A 123 5.72 5.86 -7.48
C GLY A 123 5.98 5.77 -5.97
N THR A 124 5.40 6.66 -5.16
CA THR A 124 5.66 6.75 -3.72
C THR A 124 4.89 5.75 -2.86
N VAL A 125 3.88 5.06 -3.40
CA VAL A 125 3.15 4.01 -2.66
C VAL A 125 3.99 2.74 -2.65
N PRO A 126 4.38 2.20 -1.48
CA PRO A 126 5.19 1.01 -1.42
C PRO A 126 4.44 -0.23 -1.91
N LEU A 127 5.21 -1.18 -2.42
CA LEU A 127 4.73 -2.43 -3.01
C LEU A 127 4.85 -3.58 -2.00
N VAL A 128 3.94 -4.55 -2.10
CA VAL A 128 3.94 -5.76 -1.28
C VAL A 128 4.70 -6.87 -2.01
N ALA A 129 5.71 -7.44 -1.36
CA ALA A 129 6.43 -8.58 -1.88
C ALA A 129 5.49 -9.77 -2.18
N GLY A 130 5.70 -10.47 -3.29
CA GLY A 130 4.90 -11.61 -3.69
C GLY A 130 3.50 -11.28 -4.22
N LYS A 131 3.12 -10.00 -4.36
CA LYS A 131 1.85 -9.58 -4.96
C LYS A 131 2.10 -9.07 -6.39
N SER A 132 1.40 -9.62 -7.39
CA SER A 132 1.52 -9.16 -8.77
C SER A 132 1.05 -7.71 -8.92
N GLY A 133 1.55 -6.99 -9.92
CA GLY A 133 1.15 -5.62 -10.21
C GLY A 133 1.26 -5.27 -11.69
N LEU A 134 0.75 -4.11 -12.07
CA LEU A 134 0.86 -3.55 -13.41
C LEU A 134 2.00 -2.52 -13.44
N LEU A 135 3.02 -2.75 -14.26
CA LEU A 135 3.97 -1.70 -14.63
C LEU A 135 3.32 -0.80 -15.69
N ARG A 136 3.34 0.50 -15.47
CA ARG A 136 2.89 1.51 -16.44
C ARG A 136 4.02 2.48 -16.76
N ILE A 137 4.26 2.69 -18.05
CA ILE A 137 5.30 3.57 -18.57
C ILE A 137 4.65 4.61 -19.48
N PHE A 138 4.91 5.88 -19.20
CA PHE A 138 4.28 7.01 -19.86
C PHE A 138 5.26 7.66 -20.84
N ALA A 139 5.50 6.98 -21.97
CA ALA A 139 6.25 7.58 -23.08
C ALA A 139 5.41 8.64 -23.80
N LYS A 140 6.06 9.73 -24.21
CA LYS A 140 5.42 10.85 -24.90
C LYS A 140 6.29 11.35 -26.04
N ALA A 141 5.65 11.97 -27.01
CA ALA A 141 6.26 12.69 -28.11
C ALA A 141 6.20 14.21 -27.90
N SER A 142 7.19 14.94 -28.41
CA SER A 142 7.21 16.41 -28.43
C SER A 142 6.14 17.04 -29.32
N ALA A 143 5.62 16.30 -30.30
CA ALA A 143 4.68 16.77 -31.31
C ALA A 143 3.73 15.67 -31.80
N ALA A 144 2.66 16.08 -32.48
CA ALA A 144 1.73 15.16 -33.14
C ALA A 144 2.48 14.28 -34.15
N ASN A 145 2.17 12.98 -34.17
CA ASN A 145 2.93 11.97 -34.88
C ASN A 145 2.06 10.77 -35.23
N THR A 146 2.64 9.84 -35.99
CA THR A 146 2.07 8.53 -36.33
C THR A 146 3.07 7.41 -36.04
N VAL A 147 4.03 7.66 -35.14
CA VAL A 147 5.06 6.68 -34.80
C VAL A 147 4.54 5.72 -33.74
N THR A 148 5.00 4.48 -33.77
CA THR A 148 4.58 3.42 -32.85
C THR A 148 5.80 2.85 -32.11
N PRO A 149 6.43 3.63 -31.22
CA PRO A 149 7.65 3.19 -30.55
C PRO A 149 7.37 2.00 -29.62
N ALA A 150 8.23 0.99 -29.68
CA ALA A 150 8.28 -0.03 -28.66
C ALA A 150 8.95 0.51 -27.39
N VAL A 151 8.65 -0.07 -26.24
CA VAL A 151 9.34 0.23 -24.98
C VAL A 151 9.99 -1.04 -24.45
N ARG A 152 11.31 -1.04 -24.29
CA ARG A 152 12.05 -2.12 -23.63
C ARG A 152 12.11 -1.86 -22.15
N VAL A 153 11.79 -2.86 -21.35
CA VAL A 153 11.86 -2.85 -19.88
C VAL A 153 12.83 -3.91 -19.43
N ARG A 154 13.73 -3.54 -18.51
CA ARG A 154 14.70 -4.44 -17.90
C ARG A 154 14.49 -4.47 -16.40
N PHE A 155 14.26 -5.66 -15.86
CA PHE A 155 14.05 -5.93 -14.45
C PHE A 155 15.32 -6.49 -13.82
N TYR A 156 15.66 -5.98 -12.64
CA TYR A 156 16.84 -6.40 -11.90
C TYR A 156 16.45 -6.81 -10.48
N ASN A 157 17.21 -7.75 -9.91
CA ASN A 157 17.28 -7.98 -8.48
C ASN A 157 18.67 -7.55 -7.98
N GLY A 158 18.73 -6.43 -7.26
CA GLY A 158 20.00 -5.80 -6.90
C GLY A 158 20.75 -5.30 -8.15
N ALA A 159 21.87 -5.92 -8.49
CA ALA A 159 22.62 -5.61 -9.71
C ALA A 159 22.36 -6.59 -10.86
N THR A 160 21.68 -7.71 -10.60
CA THR A 160 21.53 -8.80 -11.56
C THR A 160 20.31 -8.56 -12.43
N LEU A 161 20.49 -8.50 -13.76
CA LEU A 161 19.39 -8.50 -14.72
C LEU A 161 18.67 -9.85 -14.66
N THR A 162 17.37 -9.83 -14.37
CA THR A 162 16.56 -11.04 -14.24
C THR A 162 15.65 -11.26 -15.44
N THR A 163 15.11 -10.19 -16.03
CA THR A 163 14.14 -10.30 -17.12
C THR A 163 14.19 -9.07 -18.02
N THR A 164 14.01 -9.25 -19.33
CA THR A 164 13.80 -8.16 -20.30
C THR A 164 12.49 -8.40 -21.02
N VAL A 165 11.68 -7.34 -21.17
CA VAL A 165 10.38 -7.35 -21.86
C VAL A 165 10.36 -6.21 -22.86
N THR A 166 9.87 -6.45 -24.07
CA THR A 166 9.58 -5.37 -25.04
C THR A 166 8.07 -5.25 -25.19
N ILE A 167 7.55 -4.05 -24.92
CA ILE A 167 6.12 -3.73 -24.97
C ILE A 167 5.85 -2.98 -26.29
N PRO A 168 4.95 -3.47 -27.15
CA PRO A 168 4.58 -2.76 -28.37
C PRO A 168 3.78 -1.49 -28.05
N ALA A 169 3.74 -0.54 -28.98
CA ALA A 169 2.89 0.64 -28.87
C ALA A 169 1.41 0.25 -28.71
N PRO A 170 0.69 0.82 -27.73
CA PRO A 170 -0.73 0.51 -27.50
C PRO A 170 -1.65 1.14 -28.55
N THR A 171 -1.17 2.15 -29.28
CA THR A 171 -1.91 2.95 -30.25
C THR A 171 -1.06 3.26 -31.48
N ALA A 172 -1.69 3.78 -32.54
CA ALA A 172 -1.05 4.14 -33.81
C ALA A 172 -0.21 5.45 -33.77
N SER A 173 -0.09 6.08 -32.60
CA SER A 173 0.74 7.25 -32.36
C SER A 173 1.20 7.29 -30.90
N ALA A 174 2.34 7.91 -30.64
CA ALA A 174 2.81 8.22 -29.30
C ALA A 174 2.06 9.46 -28.74
N PRO A 175 1.53 9.43 -27.50
CA PRO A 175 0.85 10.58 -26.90
C PRO A 175 1.74 11.81 -26.80
N THR A 176 1.19 13.03 -26.90
CA THR A 176 1.95 14.28 -26.67
C THR A 176 1.90 14.76 -25.22
N SER A 177 1.08 14.13 -24.38
CA SER A 177 0.94 14.42 -22.96
C SER A 177 0.57 13.16 -22.18
N VAL A 178 0.85 13.18 -20.89
CA VAL A 178 0.56 12.06 -19.98
C VAL A 178 -0.94 12.00 -19.69
N SER A 179 -1.53 10.82 -19.86
CA SER A 179 -2.90 10.54 -19.45
C SER A 179 -2.98 9.28 -18.60
N GLN A 180 -2.97 9.45 -17.29
CA GLN A 180 -3.05 8.32 -16.34
C GLN A 180 -4.39 7.57 -16.41
N GLY A 181 -5.47 8.27 -16.77
CA GLY A 181 -6.84 7.73 -16.81
C GLY A 181 -7.15 6.82 -17.99
N SER A 182 -6.21 6.58 -18.89
CA SER A 182 -6.35 5.64 -20.00
C SER A 182 -5.24 4.59 -19.98
N LEU A 183 -5.61 3.31 -20.04
CA LEU A 183 -4.64 2.21 -20.17
C LEU A 183 -3.97 2.19 -21.55
N THR A 184 -4.62 2.71 -22.60
CA THR A 184 -4.02 2.78 -23.94
C THR A 184 -3.11 3.99 -24.13
N ALA A 185 -3.04 4.91 -23.16
CA ALA A 185 -2.13 6.06 -23.18
C ALA A 185 -0.79 5.77 -22.47
N SER A 186 -0.50 4.49 -22.17
CA SER A 186 0.73 4.05 -21.51
C SER A 186 1.13 2.65 -21.99
N TRP A 187 2.43 2.36 -21.96
CA TRP A 187 2.96 1.03 -22.21
C TRP A 187 2.87 0.24 -20.92
N ASN A 188 2.08 -0.83 -20.93
CA ASN A 188 1.79 -1.59 -19.72
C ASN A 188 2.26 -3.04 -19.86
N THR A 189 2.76 -3.60 -18.76
CA THR A 189 3.03 -5.03 -18.64
C THR A 189 2.80 -5.50 -17.21
N THR A 190 2.38 -6.75 -17.03
CA THR A 190 2.21 -7.33 -15.70
C THR A 190 3.56 -7.75 -15.11
N ILE A 191 3.83 -7.35 -13.88
CA ILE A 191 4.92 -7.89 -13.07
C ILE A 191 4.36 -9.06 -12.26
N SER A 192 4.92 -10.25 -12.46
CA SER A 192 4.53 -11.44 -11.70
C SER A 192 4.95 -11.34 -10.23
N SER A 193 4.26 -12.07 -9.36
CA SER A 193 4.59 -12.17 -7.93
C SER A 193 6.04 -12.58 -7.67
N GLY A 194 6.62 -13.44 -8.51
CA GLY A 194 8.01 -13.90 -8.37
C GLY A 194 9.07 -12.82 -8.64
N LEU A 195 8.75 -11.80 -9.45
CA LEU A 195 9.63 -10.64 -9.66
C LEU A 195 9.43 -9.56 -8.60
N MET A 196 8.29 -9.57 -7.89
CA MET A 196 7.96 -8.60 -6.86
C MET A 196 8.65 -8.93 -5.53
N VAL A 197 9.94 -8.68 -5.43
CA VAL A 197 10.76 -8.94 -4.23
C VAL A 197 11.56 -7.71 -3.81
N PRO A 198 11.94 -7.58 -2.51
CA PRO A 198 12.88 -6.55 -2.08
C PRO A 198 14.16 -6.58 -2.91
N GLY A 199 14.62 -5.41 -3.37
CA GLY A 199 15.74 -5.29 -4.30
C GLY A 199 15.35 -5.22 -5.77
N LEU A 200 14.05 -5.29 -6.11
CA LEU A 200 13.55 -5.02 -7.46
C LEU A 200 13.99 -3.63 -7.95
N ARG A 201 14.58 -3.59 -9.14
CA ARG A 201 14.87 -2.33 -9.84
C ARG A 201 14.43 -2.43 -11.30
N ILE A 202 14.00 -1.31 -11.87
CA ILE A 202 13.44 -1.26 -13.22
C ILE A 202 14.04 -0.09 -14.00
N ILE A 203 14.38 -0.32 -15.26
CA ILE A 203 14.68 0.73 -16.25
C ILE A 203 13.85 0.45 -17.50
N ALA A 204 13.38 1.52 -18.14
CA ALA A 204 12.66 1.46 -19.40
C ALA A 204 13.34 2.36 -20.44
N ASP A 205 13.35 1.91 -21.69
CA ASP A 205 13.87 2.65 -22.85
C ASP A 205 12.76 2.70 -23.92
N VAL A 206 12.38 3.90 -24.35
CA VAL A 206 11.53 4.07 -25.55
C VAL A 206 12.41 4.00 -26.79
N ASP A 207 11.85 3.47 -27.87
CA ASP A 207 12.56 3.17 -29.12
C ASP A 207 13.94 2.49 -28.92
N PRO A 208 13.97 1.30 -28.30
CA PRO A 208 15.22 0.64 -27.90
C PRO A 208 16.12 0.20 -29.08
N THR A 209 15.62 0.31 -30.31
CA THR A 209 16.32 -0.04 -31.55
C THR A 209 16.80 1.18 -32.33
N ASP A 210 16.52 2.41 -31.87
CA ASP A 210 16.90 3.65 -32.55
C ASP A 210 16.36 3.65 -34.01
N ALA A 211 15.09 3.28 -34.15
CA ALA A 211 14.43 3.07 -35.44
C ALA A 211 13.62 4.30 -35.90
N ILE A 212 13.24 5.17 -34.97
CA ILE A 212 12.53 6.42 -35.18
C ILE A 212 13.56 7.53 -35.11
N ILE A 213 13.53 8.45 -36.08
CA ILE A 213 14.47 9.57 -36.10
C ILE A 213 14.00 10.64 -35.11
N GLU A 214 14.81 10.92 -34.09
CA GLU A 214 14.48 11.88 -33.04
C GLU A 214 15.44 13.08 -32.99
N SER A 215 15.05 14.13 -32.27
CA SER A 215 15.95 15.25 -32.00
C SER A 215 16.96 14.98 -30.89
N ALA A 216 16.72 14.00 -30.02
CA ALA A 216 17.65 13.54 -29.00
C ALA A 216 17.42 12.06 -28.63
N GLU A 217 18.40 11.20 -28.92
CA GLU A 217 18.35 9.78 -28.51
C GLU A 217 18.80 9.55 -27.05
N GLY A 218 19.47 10.55 -26.47
CA GLY A 218 20.11 10.43 -25.15
C GLY A 218 19.14 10.46 -23.96
N ASP A 219 17.89 10.86 -24.16
CA ASP A 219 16.86 11.00 -23.12
C ASP A 219 15.71 9.98 -23.24
N ASN A 220 15.90 8.94 -24.07
CA ASN A 220 14.95 7.85 -24.27
C ASN A 220 14.84 6.86 -23.09
N SER A 221 15.71 6.98 -22.08
CA SER A 221 15.70 6.11 -20.89
C SER A 221 14.97 6.74 -19.71
N TYR A 222 14.26 5.92 -18.92
CA TYR A 222 13.75 6.29 -17.60
C TYR A 222 14.21 5.32 -16.51
N PRO A 223 14.91 5.80 -15.47
CA PRO A 223 15.38 7.18 -15.31
C PRO A 223 16.39 7.61 -16.39
N THR A 224 16.43 8.90 -16.71
CA THR A 224 17.35 9.47 -17.73
C THR A 224 18.82 9.32 -17.36
N SER A 225 19.13 9.04 -16.10
CA SER A 225 20.48 8.71 -15.65
C SER A 225 21.00 7.36 -16.16
N GLY A 226 20.14 6.54 -16.79
CA GLY A 226 20.47 5.17 -17.20
C GLY A 226 20.61 4.19 -16.02
N THR A 227 20.37 4.64 -14.78
CA THR A 227 20.45 3.81 -13.58
C THR A 227 19.06 3.25 -13.25
N PRO A 228 18.89 1.91 -13.12
CA PRO A 228 17.60 1.32 -12.77
C PRO A 228 17.02 1.89 -11.47
N LEU A 229 15.76 2.33 -11.54
CA LEU A 229 14.97 2.86 -10.44
C LEU A 229 14.69 1.75 -9.43
N THR A 230 15.08 1.97 -8.17
CA THR A 230 14.79 1.05 -7.07
C THR A 230 13.34 1.16 -6.65
N MET A 231 12.66 0.02 -6.57
CA MET A 231 11.28 -0.06 -6.11
C MET A 231 11.23 -0.32 -4.59
N ASP A 232 10.39 0.42 -3.86
CA ASP A 232 10.12 0.17 -2.43
C ASP A 232 9.21 -1.05 -2.29
N VAL A 233 9.79 -2.25 -2.38
CA VAL A 233 9.09 -3.52 -2.18
C VAL A 233 9.31 -4.00 -0.75
N ARG A 234 8.23 -4.13 0.02
CA ARG A 234 8.24 -4.50 1.43
C ARG A 234 7.67 -5.89 1.64
N THR A 235 8.32 -6.66 2.52
CA THR A 235 7.78 -7.93 3.01
C THR A 235 6.87 -7.65 4.21
N LEU A 236 5.64 -8.17 4.17
CA LEU A 236 4.69 -8.04 5.27
C LEU A 236 4.47 -9.39 5.97
N PRO A 237 4.13 -9.39 7.28
CA PRO A 237 3.67 -10.59 7.97
C PRO A 237 2.47 -11.24 7.26
N SER A 238 2.23 -12.52 7.54
CA SER A 238 0.96 -13.17 7.18
C SER A 238 -0.23 -12.43 7.81
N PHE A 239 -1.36 -12.36 7.11
CA PHE A 239 -2.61 -11.89 7.67
C PHE A 239 -3.42 -13.09 8.16
N ASP A 240 -3.39 -13.31 9.46
CA ASP A 240 -4.07 -14.45 10.08
C ASP A 240 -5.43 -14.01 10.65
N ILE A 241 -6.51 -14.59 10.15
CA ILE A 241 -7.89 -14.23 10.51
C ILE A 241 -8.72 -15.48 10.78
N ARG A 242 -9.67 -15.38 11.70
CA ARG A 242 -10.66 -16.40 12.04
C ARG A 242 -12.06 -15.82 11.91
N PHE A 243 -12.89 -16.45 11.10
CA PHE A 243 -14.30 -16.10 11.01
C PHE A 243 -15.12 -16.87 12.05
N VAL A 244 -16.10 -16.20 12.65
CA VAL A 244 -16.97 -16.77 13.68
C VAL A 244 -18.42 -16.64 13.22
N PRO A 245 -19.09 -17.76 12.88
CA PRO A 245 -20.54 -17.75 12.69
C PRO A 245 -21.23 -17.40 14.01
N VAL A 246 -21.93 -16.26 14.08
CA VAL A 246 -22.64 -15.84 15.29
C VAL A 246 -24.07 -16.35 15.22
N THR A 247 -24.47 -17.13 16.22
CA THR A 247 -25.85 -17.58 16.43
C THR A 247 -26.53 -16.72 17.50
N GLN A 248 -27.67 -16.13 17.19
CA GLN A 248 -28.49 -15.37 18.13
C GLN A 248 -29.50 -16.31 18.80
N SER A 249 -29.35 -16.56 20.11
CA SER A 249 -30.27 -17.47 20.82
C SER A 249 -31.72 -16.96 20.85
N VAL A 250 -31.90 -15.64 20.77
CA VAL A 250 -33.20 -14.96 20.85
C VAL A 250 -34.10 -15.17 19.64
N ASN A 251 -33.56 -15.55 18.48
CA ASN A 251 -34.32 -15.71 17.24
C ASN A 251 -33.84 -16.88 16.36
N GLY A 252 -32.79 -17.61 16.77
CA GLY A 252 -32.24 -18.75 16.05
C GLY A 252 -31.47 -18.41 14.77
N LEU A 253 -31.22 -17.13 14.48
CA LEU A 253 -30.49 -16.72 13.28
C LEU A 253 -28.99 -16.95 13.46
N THR A 254 -28.35 -17.55 12.46
CA THR A 254 -26.91 -17.83 12.43
C THR A 254 -26.28 -17.20 11.20
N GLY A 255 -25.12 -16.57 11.34
CA GLY A 255 -24.34 -16.10 10.18
C GLY A 255 -23.87 -17.24 9.28
N GLY A 256 -24.03 -17.09 7.97
CA GLY A 256 -23.78 -18.12 6.96
C GLY A 256 -22.33 -18.33 6.53
N VAL A 257 -21.33 -17.85 7.30
CA VAL A 257 -19.92 -18.07 6.97
C VAL A 257 -19.51 -19.52 7.25
N THR A 258 -18.81 -20.13 6.30
CA THR A 258 -18.34 -21.52 6.31
C THR A 258 -16.96 -21.61 5.67
N ALA A 259 -16.24 -22.71 5.89
CA ALA A 259 -14.96 -22.94 5.21
C ALA A 259 -15.08 -22.90 3.67
N GLY A 260 -16.23 -23.26 3.10
CA GLY A 260 -16.46 -23.28 1.66
C GLY A 260 -16.76 -21.91 1.03
N ASN A 261 -17.17 -20.91 1.81
CA ASN A 261 -17.51 -19.57 1.29
C ASN A 261 -16.74 -18.43 1.95
N VAL A 262 -15.85 -18.70 2.90
CA VAL A 262 -15.08 -17.66 3.62
C VAL A 262 -14.28 -16.75 2.67
N GLY A 263 -13.83 -17.28 1.53
CA GLY A 263 -13.19 -16.49 0.47
C GLY A 263 -14.06 -15.36 -0.08
N SER A 264 -15.39 -15.55 -0.12
CA SER A 264 -16.33 -14.52 -0.57
C SER A 264 -16.45 -13.35 0.42
N TYR A 265 -16.35 -13.59 1.72
CA TYR A 265 -16.30 -12.52 2.72
C TYR A 265 -14.94 -11.81 2.69
N LEU A 266 -13.85 -12.54 2.44
CA LEU A 266 -12.48 -12.00 2.48
C LEU A 266 -12.04 -11.30 1.18
N ALA A 267 -12.83 -11.42 0.10
CA ALA A 267 -12.47 -10.96 -1.24
C ALA A 267 -12.02 -9.48 -1.26
N TRP A 268 -12.83 -8.57 -0.72
CA TRP A 268 -12.48 -7.14 -0.67
C TRP A 268 -11.26 -6.85 0.20
N THR A 269 -11.11 -7.54 1.33
CA THR A 269 -9.95 -7.39 2.23
C THR A 269 -8.65 -7.70 1.49
N THR A 270 -8.56 -8.83 0.80
CA THR A 270 -7.35 -9.22 0.03
C THR A 270 -7.11 -8.36 -1.21
N LYS A 271 -8.20 -7.89 -1.81
CA LYS A 271 -8.17 -7.02 -2.99
C LYS A 271 -7.56 -5.66 -2.67
N LEU A 272 -8.04 -5.00 -1.60
CA LEU A 272 -7.70 -3.61 -1.31
C LEU A 272 -6.50 -3.45 -0.38
N PHE A 273 -6.38 -4.28 0.66
CA PHE A 273 -5.33 -4.05 1.64
C PHE A 273 -3.95 -4.54 1.15
N PRO A 274 -2.86 -3.97 1.72
CA PRO A 274 -1.50 -4.44 1.48
C PRO A 274 -1.31 -5.80 2.17
N ILE A 275 -1.85 -6.86 1.58
CA ILE A 275 -1.81 -8.23 2.09
C ILE A 275 -1.11 -9.10 1.06
N GLY A 276 -0.08 -9.83 1.52
CA GLY A 276 0.63 -10.85 0.74
C GLY A 276 0.03 -12.23 1.01
N ALA A 277 0.53 -12.89 2.06
CA ALA A 277 -0.02 -14.16 2.53
C ALA A 277 -1.21 -13.97 3.48
N VAL A 278 -2.17 -14.90 3.40
CA VAL A 278 -3.36 -14.96 4.26
C VAL A 278 -3.49 -16.36 4.81
N ASP A 279 -3.73 -16.45 6.11
CA ASP A 279 -4.16 -17.67 6.79
C ASP A 279 -5.57 -17.42 7.35
N VAL A 280 -6.54 -18.16 6.83
CA VAL A 280 -7.96 -18.00 7.17
C VAL A 280 -8.56 -19.33 7.63
N ASP A 281 -9.30 -19.29 8.74
CA ASP A 281 -10.14 -20.39 9.18
C ASP A 281 -11.54 -19.92 9.60
N VAL A 282 -12.44 -20.89 9.85
CA VAL A 282 -13.79 -20.67 10.37
C VAL A 282 -13.96 -21.51 11.62
N ARG A 283 -14.35 -20.86 12.72
CA ARG A 283 -14.65 -21.51 14.01
C ARG A 283 -15.98 -22.28 13.94
N ALA A 284 -16.22 -23.21 14.87
CA ALA A 284 -17.58 -23.57 15.23
C ALA A 284 -18.44 -22.34 15.60
N PRO A 285 -19.76 -22.37 15.40
CA PRO A 285 -20.62 -21.25 15.74
C PRO A 285 -20.52 -20.84 17.22
N TYR A 286 -20.45 -19.54 17.47
CA TYR A 286 -20.56 -18.95 18.79
C TYR A 286 -22.00 -18.47 19.00
N THR A 287 -22.64 -18.90 20.10
CA THR A 287 -23.99 -18.48 20.45
C THR A 287 -23.94 -17.32 21.43
N THR A 288 -24.58 -16.22 21.06
CA THR A 288 -24.78 -15.06 21.93
C THR A 288 -26.19 -15.05 22.52
N ASN A 289 -26.32 -14.52 23.74
CA ASN A 289 -27.59 -14.23 24.37
C ASN A 289 -27.96 -12.72 24.33
N ALA A 290 -27.27 -11.94 23.49
CA ALA A 290 -27.65 -10.57 23.22
C ALA A 290 -29.09 -10.49 22.68
N GLY A 291 -29.72 -9.31 22.83
CA GLY A 291 -31.00 -9.02 22.18
C GLY A 291 -30.91 -9.13 20.66
N VAL A 292 -32.06 -9.11 19.98
CA VAL A 292 -32.10 -9.15 18.50
C VAL A 292 -31.26 -8.00 17.94
N LEU A 293 -30.40 -8.28 16.96
CA LEU A 293 -29.62 -7.23 16.29
C LEU A 293 -30.57 -6.26 15.57
N GLN A 294 -30.45 -4.97 15.89
CA GLN A 294 -31.30 -3.90 15.34
C GLN A 294 -30.47 -2.97 14.45
N SER A 295 -31.10 -2.40 13.42
CA SER A 295 -30.47 -1.50 12.45
C SER A 295 -29.92 -0.22 13.06
N SER A 296 -30.42 0.23 14.22
CA SER A 296 -29.92 1.40 14.94
C SER A 296 -28.95 1.05 16.08
N ASN A 297 -28.79 -0.23 16.39
CA ASN A 297 -28.15 -0.71 17.62
C ASN A 297 -28.71 -0.05 18.92
N GLY A 298 -29.97 0.40 18.91
CA GLY A 298 -30.57 1.11 20.05
C GLY A 298 -30.65 0.27 21.34
N ASN A 299 -30.68 -1.05 21.21
CA ASN A 299 -30.64 -1.99 22.34
C ASN A 299 -29.22 -2.42 22.76
N GLY A 300 -28.18 -1.91 22.10
CA GLY A 300 -26.77 -2.25 22.38
C GLY A 300 -26.34 -3.66 22.00
N ALA A 301 -27.17 -4.43 21.29
CA ALA A 301 -26.88 -5.83 20.98
C ALA A 301 -25.63 -6.01 20.11
N TRP A 302 -25.39 -5.14 19.10
CA TRP A 302 -24.17 -5.20 18.29
C TRP A 302 -22.91 -4.97 19.15
N SER A 303 -22.97 -4.00 20.07
CA SER A 303 -21.87 -3.71 21.00
C SER A 303 -21.61 -4.90 21.93
N GLN A 304 -22.66 -5.53 22.46
CA GLN A 304 -22.52 -6.72 23.29
C GLN A 304 -21.85 -7.86 22.52
N VAL A 305 -22.31 -8.17 21.30
CA VAL A 305 -21.73 -9.28 20.51
C VAL A 305 -20.27 -8.98 20.13
N LEU A 306 -19.91 -7.74 19.79
CA LEU A 306 -18.51 -7.37 19.56
C LEU A 306 -17.65 -7.55 20.83
N SER A 307 -18.16 -7.15 22.00
CA SER A 307 -17.50 -7.36 23.29
C SER A 307 -17.29 -8.86 23.59
N GLU A 308 -18.29 -9.69 23.30
CA GLU A 308 -18.21 -11.14 23.43
C GLU A 308 -17.19 -11.76 22.48
N LEU A 309 -17.12 -11.31 21.22
CA LEU A 309 -16.09 -11.75 20.27
C LEU A 309 -14.68 -11.40 20.74
N ASN A 310 -14.51 -10.24 21.39
CA ASN A 310 -13.22 -9.87 21.95
C ASN A 310 -12.81 -10.74 23.14
N ALA A 311 -13.76 -11.02 24.04
CA ALA A 311 -13.57 -11.94 25.14
C ALA A 311 -13.29 -13.37 24.63
N LEU A 312 -13.99 -13.80 23.58
CA LEU A 312 -13.80 -15.08 22.92
C LEU A 312 -12.39 -15.23 22.33
N ARG A 313 -11.94 -14.24 21.55
CA ARG A 313 -10.57 -14.19 21.00
C ARG A 313 -9.51 -14.27 22.10
N THR A 314 -9.73 -13.53 23.18
CA THR A 314 -8.82 -13.44 24.32
C THR A 314 -8.78 -14.76 25.10
N ALA A 315 -9.92 -15.39 25.33
CA ALA A 315 -10.05 -16.66 26.04
C ALA A 315 -9.56 -17.87 25.22
N ASP A 316 -9.63 -17.81 23.90
CA ASP A 316 -9.00 -18.80 23.01
C ASP A 316 -7.48 -18.68 22.98
N GLY A 317 -6.92 -17.56 23.44
CA GLY A 317 -5.48 -17.29 23.33
C GLY A 317 -5.00 -17.04 21.90
N SER A 318 -5.91 -16.66 21.00
CA SER A 318 -5.58 -16.57 19.57
C SER A 318 -4.80 -15.30 19.21
N THR A 319 -3.86 -15.43 18.28
CA THR A 319 -3.09 -14.34 17.66
C THR A 319 -3.74 -13.79 16.38
N ARG A 320 -4.83 -14.44 15.92
CA ARG A 320 -5.59 -14.06 14.73
C ARG A 320 -6.51 -12.86 14.97
N TYR A 321 -6.87 -12.14 13.92
CA TYR A 321 -8.04 -11.27 13.92
C TYR A 321 -9.32 -12.13 13.98
N TYR A 322 -10.37 -11.64 14.65
CA TYR A 322 -11.66 -12.32 14.74
C TYR A 322 -12.72 -11.52 13.98
N ALA A 323 -13.34 -12.13 12.98
CA ALA A 323 -14.45 -11.53 12.24
C ALA A 323 -15.74 -12.32 12.50
N GLY A 324 -16.61 -11.77 13.34
CA GLY A 324 -17.95 -12.32 13.56
C GLY A 324 -18.86 -12.03 12.37
N ILE A 325 -19.63 -13.03 11.94
CA ILE A 325 -20.65 -12.87 10.89
C ILE A 325 -22.01 -13.18 11.51
N ALA A 326 -22.93 -12.23 11.44
CA ALA A 326 -24.26 -12.35 12.03
C ALA A 326 -25.38 -12.11 11.02
N LYS A 327 -26.38 -12.98 11.01
CA LYS A 327 -27.56 -12.79 10.16
C LYS A 327 -28.53 -11.77 10.77
N VAL A 328 -28.99 -10.82 9.95
CA VAL A 328 -29.95 -9.79 10.36
C VAL A 328 -31.24 -9.87 9.53
N THR A 329 -32.31 -9.25 10.03
CA THR A 329 -33.63 -9.21 9.39
C THR A 329 -33.93 -7.92 8.63
N TYR A 330 -32.98 -6.98 8.60
CA TYR A 330 -33.10 -5.68 7.94
C TYR A 330 -32.08 -5.55 6.80
N SER A 331 -32.32 -4.60 5.91
CA SER A 331 -31.51 -4.36 4.70
C SER A 331 -30.67 -3.07 4.74
N SER A 332 -30.83 -2.23 5.76
CA SER A 332 -30.05 -0.99 5.94
C SER A 332 -29.93 -0.61 7.42
N GLY A 333 -28.92 0.21 7.74
CA GLY A 333 -28.53 0.58 9.10
C GLY A 333 -27.15 0.05 9.45
N ILE A 334 -26.91 -0.28 10.72
CA ILE A 334 -25.66 -0.89 11.17
C ILE A 334 -25.42 -2.20 10.44
N ALA A 335 -24.34 -2.23 9.66
CA ALA A 335 -23.89 -3.38 8.90
C ALA A 335 -22.68 -4.06 9.57
N GLY A 336 -21.89 -3.32 10.35
CA GLY A 336 -20.77 -3.85 11.10
C GLY A 336 -20.38 -2.95 12.26
N LEU A 337 -19.49 -3.47 13.11
CA LEU A 337 -18.75 -2.73 14.13
C LEU A 337 -17.34 -3.34 14.28
N GLY A 338 -16.36 -2.47 14.42
CA GLY A 338 -14.96 -2.83 14.66
C GLY A 338 -14.34 -1.98 15.76
N TYR A 339 -13.25 -2.48 16.34
CA TYR A 339 -12.41 -1.68 17.23
C TYR A 339 -11.42 -0.83 16.44
N VAL A 340 -11.05 0.35 16.97
CA VAL A 340 -10.09 1.28 16.35
C VAL A 340 -8.97 1.74 17.31
N PRO A 341 -7.72 1.25 17.13
CA PRO A 341 -7.39 -0.03 16.51
C PRO A 341 -7.88 -1.21 17.38
N GLY A 342 -7.83 -2.43 16.84
CA GLY A 342 -8.13 -3.64 17.59
C GLY A 342 -8.03 -4.89 16.74
N ARG A 343 -8.64 -5.99 17.20
CA ARG A 343 -8.49 -7.33 16.59
C ARG A 343 -9.78 -8.13 16.45
N SER A 344 -10.91 -7.50 16.73
CA SER A 344 -12.21 -8.13 16.58
C SER A 344 -13.13 -7.19 15.81
N THR A 345 -13.96 -7.78 14.96
CA THR A 345 -15.01 -7.12 14.19
C THR A 345 -16.27 -7.97 14.20
N LEU A 346 -17.40 -7.35 13.95
CA LEU A 346 -18.68 -7.99 13.73
C LEU A 346 -19.28 -7.40 12.45
N SER A 347 -19.74 -8.23 11.53
CA SER A 347 -20.36 -7.81 10.28
C SER A 347 -21.62 -8.61 10.00
N TRP A 348 -22.55 -8.03 9.24
CA TRP A 348 -23.78 -8.69 8.84
C TRP A 348 -23.54 -9.75 7.76
N ASP A 349 -24.49 -10.67 7.65
CA ASP A 349 -24.48 -11.74 6.64
C ASP A 349 -25.35 -11.38 5.41
N GLN A 350 -24.82 -10.48 4.58
CA GLN A 350 -25.43 -9.92 3.38
C GLN A 350 -24.41 -9.87 2.22
N LEU A 351 -24.00 -11.01 1.66
CA LEU A 351 -23.13 -11.02 0.47
C LEU A 351 -23.87 -10.44 -0.77
N PRO A 352 -23.20 -9.67 -1.64
CA PRO A 352 -21.76 -9.37 -1.64
C PRO A 352 -21.33 -8.23 -0.69
N SER A 353 -22.25 -7.40 -0.18
CA SER A 353 -21.95 -6.25 0.69
C SER A 353 -21.16 -6.64 1.94
N ALA A 354 -21.40 -7.81 2.53
CA ALA A 354 -20.67 -8.29 3.68
C ALA A 354 -19.15 -8.34 3.47
N SER A 355 -18.67 -8.55 2.23
CA SER A 355 -17.22 -8.55 1.97
C SER A 355 -16.60 -7.17 2.11
N GLU A 356 -17.29 -6.15 1.60
CA GLU A 356 -16.91 -4.75 1.72
C GLU A 356 -16.96 -4.30 3.18
N VAL A 357 -18.03 -4.65 3.90
CA VAL A 357 -18.17 -4.34 5.33
C VAL A 357 -17.06 -5.00 6.15
N VAL A 358 -16.75 -6.28 5.92
CA VAL A 358 -15.62 -6.95 6.60
C VAL A 358 -14.31 -6.21 6.34
N ALA A 359 -14.05 -5.75 5.11
CA ALA A 359 -12.87 -4.95 4.81
C ALA A 359 -12.90 -3.59 5.53
N HIS A 360 -14.05 -2.92 5.58
CA HIS A 360 -14.24 -1.66 6.30
C HIS A 360 -13.93 -1.80 7.80
N GLU A 361 -14.53 -2.79 8.47
CA GLU A 361 -14.31 -3.04 9.90
C GLU A 361 -12.86 -3.44 10.19
N LEU A 362 -12.22 -4.18 9.28
CA LEU A 362 -10.79 -4.49 9.40
C LEU A 362 -9.92 -3.23 9.22
N GLY A 363 -10.34 -2.27 8.40
CA GLY A 363 -9.73 -0.95 8.31
C GLY A 363 -9.68 -0.25 9.68
N HIS A 364 -10.79 -0.28 10.43
CA HIS A 364 -10.80 0.20 11.81
C HIS A 364 -9.83 -0.57 12.70
N ASN A 365 -9.79 -1.90 12.61
CA ASN A 365 -8.83 -2.71 13.37
C ASN A 365 -7.37 -2.33 13.09
N PHE A 366 -7.06 -1.89 11.86
CA PHE A 366 -5.76 -1.33 11.48
C PHE A 366 -5.53 0.13 11.92
N GLY A 367 -6.45 0.69 12.71
CA GLY A 367 -6.36 2.04 13.28
C GLY A 367 -6.83 3.14 12.35
N ARG A 368 -7.65 2.82 11.33
CA ARG A 368 -8.20 3.83 10.42
C ARG A 368 -9.50 4.41 10.97
N PHE A 369 -9.61 5.73 10.93
CA PHE A 369 -10.88 6.44 11.10
C PHE A 369 -11.53 6.65 9.73
N HIS A 370 -12.76 7.17 9.72
CA HIS A 370 -13.51 7.33 8.49
C HIS A 370 -12.93 8.38 7.55
N ALA A 371 -12.97 8.12 6.24
CA ALA A 371 -12.80 9.17 5.25
C ALA A 371 -14.01 10.13 5.31
N PRO A 372 -13.83 11.45 5.07
CA PRO A 372 -14.89 12.46 5.23
C PRO A 372 -15.90 12.41 4.07
N CYS A 373 -16.68 11.33 3.98
CA CYS A 373 -17.74 11.16 2.98
C CYS A 373 -18.96 10.43 3.55
N GLY A 374 -20.16 10.90 3.17
CA GLY A 374 -21.42 10.20 3.43
C GLY A 374 -21.95 10.34 4.85
N GLY A 375 -21.44 11.32 5.61
CA GLY A 375 -21.88 11.60 6.97
C GLY A 375 -21.42 10.55 7.99
N ALA A 376 -20.38 9.77 7.66
CA ALA A 376 -19.78 8.80 8.56
C ALA A 376 -19.29 9.49 9.86
N GLY A 377 -19.61 8.90 11.01
CA GLY A 377 -19.25 9.46 12.32
C GLY A 377 -17.76 9.34 12.61
N GLY A 378 -17.14 10.32 13.26
CA GLY A 378 -15.70 10.29 13.54
C GLY A 378 -14.81 10.32 12.28
N PRO A 379 -15.01 11.27 11.35
CA PRO A 379 -14.13 11.42 10.21
C PRO A 379 -12.69 11.73 10.65
N ASP A 380 -11.72 11.16 9.94
CA ASP A 380 -10.30 11.39 10.13
C ASP A 380 -9.97 12.84 9.73
N PRO A 381 -9.61 13.72 10.69
CA PRO A 381 -9.31 15.11 10.39
C PRO A 381 -8.03 15.29 9.57
N SER A 382 -7.20 14.24 9.47
CA SER A 382 -5.96 14.24 8.69
C SER A 382 -6.14 13.67 7.28
N TYR A 383 -7.35 13.25 6.91
CA TYR A 383 -7.60 12.68 5.60
C TYR A 383 -7.37 13.75 4.51
N PRO A 384 -6.48 13.51 3.53
CA PRO A 384 -5.97 14.58 2.68
C PRO A 384 -6.89 14.94 1.50
N TYR A 385 -7.82 14.06 1.12
CA TYR A 385 -8.64 14.25 -0.07
C TYR A 385 -10.07 14.66 0.29
N ALA A 386 -10.48 15.81 -0.24
CA ALA A 386 -11.81 16.36 -0.04
C ALA A 386 -12.90 15.36 -0.46
N GLY A 387 -13.97 15.28 0.34
CA GLY A 387 -15.08 14.35 0.07
C GLY A 387 -14.70 12.87 0.17
N GLY A 388 -13.62 12.51 0.88
CA GLY A 388 -13.23 11.12 1.09
C GLY A 388 -12.86 10.35 -0.18
N GLN A 389 -12.32 11.05 -1.17
CA GLN A 389 -11.88 10.46 -2.44
C GLN A 389 -10.53 9.73 -2.29
N ILE A 390 -10.16 8.88 -3.25
CA ILE A 390 -8.90 8.14 -3.20
C ILE A 390 -7.65 8.95 -3.60
N GLY A 391 -7.83 10.10 -4.23
CA GLY A 391 -6.78 11.10 -4.49
C GLY A 391 -5.78 10.75 -5.62
N VAL A 392 -5.54 9.47 -5.86
CA VAL A 392 -4.66 8.96 -6.93
C VAL A 392 -5.34 7.81 -7.67
N TYR A 393 -4.77 7.37 -8.80
CA TYR A 393 -5.36 6.28 -9.58
C TYR A 393 -5.21 4.93 -8.86
N GLY A 394 -6.31 4.20 -8.78
CA GLY A 394 -6.34 2.79 -8.41
C GLY A 394 -6.30 1.88 -9.64
N TYR A 395 -5.96 0.62 -9.44
CA TYR A 395 -5.99 -0.41 -10.47
C TYR A 395 -6.55 -1.72 -9.93
N ASP A 396 -7.64 -2.17 -10.53
CA ASP A 396 -8.22 -3.47 -10.26
C ASP A 396 -7.58 -4.52 -11.17
N VAL A 397 -6.64 -5.28 -10.62
CA VAL A 397 -5.89 -6.32 -11.35
C VAL A 397 -6.82 -7.39 -11.92
N ALA A 398 -7.89 -7.75 -11.21
CA ALA A 398 -8.81 -8.81 -11.64
C ALA A 398 -9.69 -8.35 -12.82
N MET A 399 -10.15 -7.09 -12.78
CA MET A 399 -10.99 -6.53 -13.83
C MET A 399 -10.21 -5.79 -14.93
N SER A 400 -8.87 -5.70 -14.80
CA SER A 400 -8.01 -4.89 -15.67
C SER A 400 -8.54 -3.47 -15.88
N SER A 401 -8.96 -2.82 -14.79
CA SER A 401 -9.68 -1.55 -14.84
C SER A 401 -9.08 -0.50 -13.90
N LEU A 402 -9.00 0.75 -14.36
CA LEU A 402 -8.55 1.88 -13.54
C LEU A 402 -9.69 2.38 -12.63
N LYS A 403 -9.32 2.86 -11.45
CA LYS A 403 -10.19 3.60 -10.53
C LYS A 403 -9.75 5.05 -10.51
N ALA A 404 -10.67 5.95 -10.84
CA ALA A 404 -10.38 7.38 -10.93
C ALA A 404 -10.05 7.95 -9.53
N PRO A 405 -9.19 8.98 -9.43
CA PRO A 405 -8.89 9.67 -8.18
C PRO A 405 -10.11 10.15 -7.40
N THR A 406 -11.22 10.42 -8.09
CA THR A 406 -12.50 10.86 -7.52
C THR A 406 -13.35 9.74 -6.92
N THR A 407 -12.92 8.48 -7.06
CA THR A 407 -13.57 7.31 -6.45
C THR A 407 -13.53 7.45 -4.93
N SER A 408 -14.58 7.05 -4.22
CA SER A 408 -14.62 7.09 -2.76
C SER A 408 -13.78 6.00 -2.11
N ASP A 409 -13.12 6.36 -1.00
CA ASP A 409 -12.31 5.47 -0.18
C ASP A 409 -13.17 4.49 0.63
N LEU A 410 -12.58 3.32 0.90
CA LEU A 410 -13.14 2.21 1.67
C LEU A 410 -13.67 2.66 3.01
N MET A 411 -13.02 3.62 3.66
CA MET A 411 -13.39 4.12 4.98
C MET A 411 -14.45 5.24 4.91
N GLY A 412 -15.11 5.49 3.78
CA GLY A 412 -16.21 6.46 3.66
C GLY A 412 -17.56 5.79 3.39
N TYR A 413 -18.67 6.55 3.43
CA TYR A 413 -20.04 6.01 3.21
C TYR A 413 -20.67 6.40 1.85
N CYS A 414 -19.91 6.99 0.94
CA CYS A 414 -20.40 7.50 -0.36
C CYS A 414 -20.40 6.46 -1.49
N ASN A 415 -20.97 5.28 -1.25
CA ASN A 415 -20.78 4.09 -2.09
C ASN A 415 -19.29 3.73 -2.17
N ILE A 416 -18.87 2.88 -1.24
CA ILE A 416 -17.50 2.39 -1.14
C ILE A 416 -17.11 1.71 -2.44
N ASN A 417 -15.97 2.11 -3.01
CA ASN A 417 -15.58 1.63 -4.32
C ASN A 417 -14.11 1.23 -4.42
N TRP A 418 -13.20 1.87 -3.67
CA TRP A 418 -11.76 1.54 -3.71
C TRP A 418 -11.03 2.02 -2.44
N ILE A 419 -9.70 2.02 -2.44
CA ILE A 419 -8.86 2.50 -1.32
C ILE A 419 -7.89 3.60 -1.79
N SER A 420 -7.71 4.63 -0.96
CA SER A 420 -6.69 5.67 -1.14
C SER A 420 -5.29 5.15 -0.82
N ASP A 421 -4.29 5.81 -1.40
CA ASP A 421 -2.90 5.65 -0.99
C ASP A 421 -2.70 6.01 0.50
N TYR A 422 -3.38 7.04 1.00
CA TYR A 422 -3.36 7.43 2.41
C TYR A 422 -3.78 6.29 3.35
N THR A 423 -4.95 5.69 3.12
CA THR A 423 -5.45 4.56 3.89
C THR A 423 -4.57 3.32 3.67
N TYR A 424 -4.18 3.02 2.42
CA TYR A 424 -3.35 1.86 2.08
C TYR A 424 -1.99 1.87 2.79
N VAL A 425 -1.27 3.01 2.75
CA VAL A 425 0.03 3.16 3.39
C VAL A 425 -0.09 3.13 4.91
N ALA A 426 -1.14 3.72 5.48
CA ALA A 426 -1.39 3.64 6.92
C ALA A 426 -1.64 2.19 7.38
N VAL A 427 -2.43 1.41 6.63
CA VAL A 427 -2.64 -0.02 6.90
C VAL A 427 -1.34 -0.80 6.75
N MET A 428 -0.54 -0.52 5.71
CA MET A 428 0.77 -1.16 5.54
C MET A 428 1.67 -0.91 6.75
N ASN A 429 1.79 0.35 7.18
CA ASN A 429 2.60 0.74 8.32
C ASN A 429 2.07 0.11 9.61
N HIS A 430 0.75 0.05 9.81
CA HIS A 430 0.16 -0.67 10.95
C HIS A 430 0.57 -2.14 10.94
N ARG A 431 0.48 -2.83 9.80
CA ARG A 431 0.83 -4.26 9.70
C ARG A 431 2.34 -4.51 9.91
N ILE A 432 3.19 -3.56 9.53
CA ILE A 432 4.65 -3.63 9.75
C ILE A 432 5.00 -3.33 11.22
N ALA A 433 4.39 -2.31 11.82
CA ALA A 433 4.71 -1.83 13.17
C ALA A 433 4.02 -2.65 14.28
N ASN A 434 2.81 -3.15 14.01
CA ASN A 434 2.02 -4.01 14.88
C ASN A 434 1.83 -5.40 14.25
N PRO A 435 2.91 -6.17 14.05
CA PRO A 435 2.73 -7.59 13.87
C PRO A 435 2.22 -8.09 15.21
N TYR A 436 0.90 -8.24 15.36
CA TYR A 436 0.33 -9.04 16.44
C TYR A 436 1.00 -10.44 16.48
N VAL A 437 1.66 -10.85 15.41
CA VAL A 437 2.59 -11.98 15.29
C VAL A 437 3.93 -11.82 16.05
N ALA A 438 4.60 -10.66 16.10
CA ALA A 438 5.87 -10.52 16.84
C ALA A 438 5.65 -10.25 18.34
N ALA A 439 4.63 -9.46 18.68
CA ALA A 439 4.19 -9.31 20.07
C ALA A 439 3.58 -10.60 20.62
N ALA A 440 2.85 -11.38 19.80
CA ALA A 440 2.42 -12.71 20.22
C ALA A 440 3.52 -13.77 20.17
N ARG A 441 4.60 -13.58 19.40
CA ARG A 441 5.80 -14.45 19.44
C ARG A 441 6.71 -14.13 20.62
N SER A 442 6.81 -12.88 21.06
CA SER A 442 7.43 -12.57 22.36
C SER A 442 6.56 -13.07 23.52
N LEU A 443 5.23 -13.07 23.35
CA LEU A 443 4.29 -13.81 24.19
C LEU A 443 4.20 -15.31 23.87
N ALA A 444 4.91 -15.87 22.88
CA ALA A 444 4.94 -17.32 22.66
C ALA A 444 5.87 -18.03 23.66
N ASN A 445 6.66 -17.24 24.41
CA ASN A 445 7.23 -17.67 25.69
C ASN A 445 6.19 -17.65 26.83
N ASN A 446 4.98 -17.12 26.59
CA ASN A 446 3.86 -17.09 27.52
C ASN A 446 2.97 -18.30 27.21
N THR A 447 3.48 -19.47 27.59
CA THR A 447 2.77 -20.75 27.50
C THR A 447 1.37 -20.63 28.08
N SER A 448 0.37 -21.21 27.41
CA SER A 448 -1.00 -21.29 27.94
C SER A 448 -0.97 -21.80 29.38
N ARG A 449 -1.61 -21.03 30.28
CA ARG A 449 -1.67 -21.35 31.71
C ARG A 449 -3.03 -20.95 32.27
N ARG A 450 -3.33 -21.42 33.48
CA ARG A 450 -4.57 -21.07 34.17
C ARG A 450 -4.60 -19.56 34.44
N GLY A 451 -5.66 -18.91 34.01
CA GLY A 451 -5.90 -17.48 34.19
C GLY A 451 -7.39 -17.20 34.33
N LEU A 452 -7.71 -16.01 34.80
CA LEU A 452 -9.06 -15.50 34.95
C LEU A 452 -9.38 -14.57 33.78
N LEU A 453 -10.35 -14.94 32.95
CA LEU A 453 -10.97 -14.05 31.97
C LEU A 453 -11.78 -12.99 32.72
N VAL A 454 -11.35 -11.74 32.64
CA VAL A 454 -12.06 -10.57 33.19
C VAL A 454 -12.34 -9.60 32.06
N TRP A 455 -13.61 -9.26 31.88
CA TRP A 455 -14.07 -8.54 30.69
C TRP A 455 -15.31 -7.70 30.99
N GLY A 456 -15.54 -6.70 30.16
CA GLY A 456 -16.62 -5.75 30.38
C GLY A 456 -16.69 -4.67 29.32
N ARG A 457 -17.62 -3.75 29.53
CA ARG A 457 -17.88 -2.64 28.62
C ARG A 457 -18.40 -1.41 29.34
N ILE A 458 -18.18 -0.27 28.70
CA ILE A 458 -18.86 1.00 28.98
C ILE A 458 -19.79 1.24 27.79
N THR A 459 -21.08 1.47 28.04
CA THR A 459 -22.04 1.81 26.99
C THR A 459 -22.96 2.91 27.50
N ASN A 460 -23.03 4.03 26.81
CA ASN A 460 -23.74 5.25 27.20
C ASN A 460 -23.41 5.67 28.65
N GLY A 461 -22.12 5.64 29.01
CA GLY A 461 -21.61 5.92 30.34
C GLY A 461 -22.03 4.92 31.43
N GLN A 462 -22.63 3.78 31.07
CA GLN A 462 -22.98 2.69 31.99
C GLN A 462 -21.90 1.61 31.97
N LEU A 463 -21.39 1.26 33.14
CA LEU A 463 -20.35 0.25 33.29
C LEU A 463 -21.00 -1.13 33.46
N THR A 464 -20.54 -2.09 32.66
CA THR A 464 -20.87 -3.51 32.79
C THR A 464 -19.59 -4.28 33.04
N LEU A 465 -19.55 -4.99 34.17
CA LEU A 465 -18.54 -6.01 34.45
C LEU A 465 -19.20 -7.39 34.31
N GLU A 466 -18.76 -8.15 33.31
CA GLU A 466 -19.30 -9.47 33.02
C GLU A 466 -18.76 -10.52 34.01
N PRO A 467 -19.44 -11.68 34.16
CA PRO A 467 -18.92 -12.75 34.99
C PRO A 467 -17.51 -13.16 34.56
N ALA A 468 -16.62 -13.31 35.55
CA ALA A 468 -15.28 -13.79 35.30
C ALA A 468 -15.25 -15.31 35.17
N TYR A 469 -14.37 -15.83 34.32
CA TYR A 469 -14.24 -17.26 34.08
C TYR A 469 -12.79 -17.73 34.16
N GLU A 470 -12.53 -18.83 34.85
CA GLU A 470 -11.23 -19.48 34.71
C GLU A 470 -11.07 -20.07 33.31
N VAL A 471 -9.93 -19.80 32.68
CA VAL A 471 -9.56 -20.25 31.33
C VAL A 471 -8.12 -20.74 31.32
N THR A 472 -7.78 -21.58 30.35
CA THR A 472 -6.39 -21.91 30.03
C THR A 472 -6.02 -21.23 28.73
N ALA A 473 -5.26 -20.13 28.83
CA ALA A 473 -4.85 -19.31 27.70
C ALA A 473 -3.56 -18.56 28.06
N PRO A 474 -2.82 -18.03 27.06
CA PRO A 474 -1.75 -17.09 27.33
C PRO A 474 -2.27 -15.86 28.10
N PRO A 475 -1.50 -15.32 29.06
CA PRO A 475 -1.83 -14.08 29.73
C PRO A 475 -2.08 -12.94 28.73
N ALA A 476 -3.18 -12.21 28.95
CA ALA A 476 -3.55 -11.04 28.18
C ALA A 476 -3.85 -9.91 29.17
N LEU A 477 -2.83 -9.16 29.54
CA LEU A 477 -2.91 -8.05 30.49
C LEU A 477 -3.01 -6.70 29.73
N PRO A 478 -3.46 -5.62 30.40
CA PRO A 478 -3.46 -4.28 29.81
C PRO A 478 -2.11 -3.91 29.20
N GLN A 479 -2.10 -3.49 27.94
CA GLN A 479 -0.86 -3.07 27.25
C GLN A 479 -0.55 -1.58 27.41
N ARG A 480 -1.56 -0.77 27.75
CA ARG A 480 -1.45 0.67 27.92
C ARG A 480 -2.19 1.08 29.18
N ALA A 481 -1.53 1.86 30.03
CA ALA A 481 -2.19 2.53 31.14
C ALA A 481 -3.19 3.55 30.62
N GLY A 482 -4.27 3.80 31.36
CA GLY A 482 -5.30 4.76 30.99
C GLY A 482 -6.19 5.12 32.17
N SER A 483 -7.30 5.81 31.90
CA SER A 483 -8.22 6.33 32.92
C SER A 483 -9.13 5.26 33.54
N ASN A 484 -9.24 4.09 32.93
CA ASN A 484 -10.02 2.98 33.48
C ASN A 484 -9.19 2.20 34.49
N ARG A 485 -9.87 1.57 35.45
CA ARG A 485 -9.21 0.81 36.51
C ARG A 485 -9.92 -0.52 36.76
N LEU A 486 -9.15 -1.60 36.83
CA LEU A 486 -9.62 -2.93 37.20
C LEU A 486 -8.87 -3.40 38.43
N GLN A 487 -9.61 -3.76 39.47
CA GLN A 487 -9.06 -4.15 40.77
C GLN A 487 -9.65 -5.46 41.24
N ALA A 488 -8.82 -6.28 41.89
CA ALA A 488 -9.24 -7.51 42.56
C ALA A 488 -8.94 -7.44 44.04
N PHE A 489 -9.82 -8.02 44.86
CA PHE A 489 -9.66 -8.08 46.30
C PHE A 489 -9.86 -9.49 46.85
N GLY A 490 -9.07 -9.83 47.86
CA GLY A 490 -9.22 -11.06 48.65
C GLY A 490 -10.32 -10.95 49.70
N PRO A 491 -10.57 -12.03 50.47
CA PRO A 491 -11.66 -12.10 51.44
C PRO A 491 -11.50 -11.11 52.61
N LEU A 492 -10.26 -10.70 52.92
CA LEU A 492 -9.97 -9.72 53.97
C LEU A 492 -9.97 -8.28 53.42
N GLY A 493 -10.31 -8.09 52.14
CA GLY A 493 -10.30 -6.80 51.46
C GLY A 493 -8.92 -6.35 50.98
N GLU A 494 -7.90 -7.20 51.08
CA GLU A 494 -6.57 -6.91 50.54
C GLU A 494 -6.62 -6.77 49.01
N SER A 495 -5.81 -5.88 48.44
CA SER A 495 -5.66 -5.80 46.98
C SER A 495 -4.85 -6.99 46.47
N LEU A 496 -5.40 -7.73 45.50
CA LEU A 496 -4.70 -8.83 44.81
C LEU A 496 -4.01 -8.33 43.54
N PHE A 497 -4.69 -7.49 42.77
CA PHE A 497 -4.10 -6.76 41.66
C PHE A 497 -4.85 -5.45 41.42
N ASP A 498 -4.17 -4.54 40.73
CA ASP A 498 -4.65 -3.19 40.46
C ASP A 498 -4.08 -2.70 39.13
N PHE A 499 -4.91 -2.69 38.09
CA PHE A 499 -4.50 -2.26 36.76
C PHE A 499 -5.20 -0.97 36.36
N SER A 500 -4.42 0.02 35.92
CA SER A 500 -4.94 1.08 35.08
C SER A 500 -4.87 0.66 33.61
N PHE A 501 -5.86 1.04 32.82
CA PHE A 501 -5.90 0.65 31.41
C PHE A 501 -6.66 1.64 30.53
N GLU A 502 -6.34 1.65 29.24
CA GLU A 502 -7.18 2.22 28.19
C GLU A 502 -8.05 1.10 27.58
N GLY A 503 -9.37 1.32 27.49
CA GLY A 503 -10.28 0.35 26.87
C GLY A 503 -10.21 0.40 25.34
N GLU A 504 -10.59 -0.69 24.69
CA GLU A 504 -10.71 -0.76 23.24
C GLU A 504 -11.90 0.09 22.77
N ARG A 505 -11.62 1.10 21.95
CA ARG A 505 -12.64 1.99 21.37
C ARG A 505 -13.34 1.29 20.22
N VAL A 506 -14.66 1.40 20.19
CA VAL A 506 -15.48 0.91 19.07
C VAL A 506 -15.64 2.05 18.06
N ALA A 507 -15.47 1.75 16.78
CA ALA A 507 -15.71 2.70 15.69
C ALA A 507 -17.22 2.93 15.49
N ASP A 508 -17.57 3.99 14.77
CA ASP A 508 -18.88 4.20 14.14
C ASP A 508 -20.07 4.32 15.10
N VAL A 509 -19.77 4.73 16.32
CA VAL A 509 -20.76 4.98 17.35
C VAL A 509 -20.79 6.45 17.76
N THR A 510 -22.00 6.95 18.02
CA THR A 510 -22.22 8.30 18.55
C THR A 510 -21.84 8.42 20.02
N ASP A 511 -21.78 7.29 20.73
CA ASP A 511 -21.36 7.22 22.13
C ASP A 511 -19.83 7.31 22.26
N ALA A 512 -19.35 8.51 22.56
CA ALA A 512 -17.93 8.78 22.81
C ALA A 512 -17.37 8.01 24.03
N THR A 513 -18.22 7.44 24.87
CA THR A 513 -17.83 6.66 26.06
C THR A 513 -17.67 5.16 25.77
N LEU A 514 -18.11 4.68 24.61
CA LEU A 514 -18.15 3.25 24.29
C LEU A 514 -16.74 2.65 24.25
N GLN A 515 -16.47 1.78 25.22
CA GLN A 515 -15.20 1.09 25.36
C GLN A 515 -15.41 -0.32 25.87
N HIS A 516 -14.68 -1.28 25.32
CA HIS A 516 -14.69 -2.66 25.78
C HIS A 516 -13.32 -3.06 26.35
N PHE A 517 -13.27 -4.12 27.14
CA PHE A 517 -12.01 -4.76 27.51
C PHE A 517 -12.21 -6.25 27.75
N ALA A 518 -11.14 -7.01 27.52
CA ALA A 518 -11.04 -8.42 27.89
C ALA A 518 -9.59 -8.75 28.22
N PHE A 519 -9.38 -9.33 29.40
CA PHE A 519 -8.06 -9.71 29.90
C PHE A 519 -8.06 -11.16 30.37
N VAL A 520 -6.93 -11.84 30.23
CA VAL A 520 -6.64 -13.10 30.92
C VAL A 520 -5.60 -12.79 31.99
N VAL A 521 -6.06 -12.64 33.22
CA VAL A 521 -5.22 -12.36 34.39
C VAL A 521 -4.69 -13.67 34.95
N PRO A 522 -3.38 -13.92 34.94
CA PRO A 522 -2.81 -15.16 35.47
C PRO A 522 -3.18 -15.41 36.93
N LEU A 523 -3.56 -16.65 37.29
CA LEU A 523 -3.99 -16.95 38.66
C LEU A 523 -2.86 -16.84 39.69
N ASP A 524 -1.60 -16.96 39.27
CA ASP A 524 -0.43 -16.73 40.12
C ASP A 524 -0.34 -15.28 40.63
N LEU A 525 -0.91 -14.31 39.91
CA LEU A 525 -1.03 -12.93 40.40
C LEU A 525 -1.96 -12.79 41.61
N LEU A 526 -2.81 -13.78 41.88
CA LEU A 526 -3.63 -13.79 43.10
C LEU A 526 -2.82 -14.23 44.33
N GLY A 527 -1.57 -14.68 44.17
CA GLY A 527 -0.70 -15.07 45.27
C GLY A 527 -1.23 -16.25 46.11
N GLY A 528 -1.97 -17.17 45.47
CA GLY A 528 -2.61 -18.31 46.14
C GLY A 528 -3.85 -17.96 46.96
N LYS A 529 -4.33 -16.71 46.89
CA LYS A 529 -5.52 -16.24 47.63
C LYS A 529 -6.79 -16.42 46.82
N SER A 530 -7.90 -16.68 47.50
CA SER A 530 -9.22 -16.71 46.89
C SER A 530 -9.66 -15.31 46.46
N LEU A 531 -10.22 -15.19 45.25
CA LEU A 531 -10.81 -13.95 44.79
C LEU A 531 -12.20 -13.75 45.43
N ALA A 532 -12.40 -12.63 46.11
CA ALA A 532 -13.67 -12.29 46.74
C ALA A 532 -14.43 -11.17 46.02
N ARG A 533 -13.72 -10.28 45.32
CA ARG A 533 -14.34 -9.14 44.65
C ARG A 533 -13.52 -8.65 43.46
N LEU A 534 -14.21 -8.33 42.36
CA LEU A 534 -13.68 -7.58 41.22
C LEU A 534 -14.38 -6.22 41.15
N ARG A 535 -13.63 -5.14 40.95
CA ARG A 535 -14.15 -3.79 40.77
C ARG A 535 -13.63 -3.21 39.47
N PHE A 536 -14.55 -2.75 38.62
CA PHE A 536 -14.25 -1.97 37.43
C PHE A 536 -14.68 -0.53 37.67
N ALA A 537 -13.76 0.42 37.51
CA ALA A 537 -14.01 1.84 37.63
C ALA A 537 -13.62 2.59 36.35
N ALA A 538 -14.48 3.51 35.94
CA ALA A 538 -14.29 4.36 34.77
C ALA A 538 -15.20 5.58 34.89
N GLN A 539 -14.76 6.74 34.38
CA GLN A 539 -15.60 7.96 34.30
C GLN A 539 -16.22 8.36 35.65
N GLY A 540 -15.48 8.21 36.75
CA GLY A 540 -15.94 8.53 38.11
C GLY A 540 -16.99 7.56 38.69
N LYS A 541 -17.35 6.49 37.95
CA LYS A 541 -18.27 5.44 38.40
C LYS A 541 -17.53 4.14 38.67
N SER A 542 -18.14 3.23 39.42
CA SER A 542 -17.64 1.87 39.59
C SER A 542 -18.76 0.85 39.65
N VAL A 543 -18.50 -0.33 39.08
CA VAL A 543 -19.32 -1.54 39.23
C VAL A 543 -18.45 -2.64 39.83
N GLU A 544 -19.05 -3.53 40.61
CA GLU A 544 -18.34 -4.64 41.23
C GLU A 544 -19.10 -5.96 41.11
N ARG A 545 -18.34 -7.05 41.05
CA ARG A 545 -18.81 -8.43 41.24
C ARG A 545 -18.21 -8.96 42.53
N ARG A 546 -18.98 -9.73 43.28
CA ARG A 546 -18.58 -10.31 44.57
C ARG A 546 -18.82 -11.81 44.55
N ALA A 547 -17.94 -12.54 45.22
CA ALA A 547 -18.16 -13.95 45.49
C ALA A 547 -19.44 -14.11 46.31
N THR A 548 -20.23 -15.12 45.97
CA THR A 548 -21.46 -15.44 46.69
C THR A 548 -21.19 -16.53 47.74
N ASN A 549 -22.21 -16.97 48.48
CA ASN A 549 -22.09 -18.16 49.32
C ASN A 549 -22.45 -19.46 48.55
N ALA A 550 -22.58 -19.39 47.22
CA ALA A 550 -22.97 -20.54 46.41
C ALA A 550 -21.93 -21.66 46.47
N ASN A 551 -22.42 -22.89 46.60
CA ASN A 551 -21.62 -24.07 46.34
C ASN A 551 -21.71 -24.40 44.85
N LEU A 552 -20.79 -23.82 44.07
CA LEU A 552 -20.79 -23.92 42.60
C LEU A 552 -20.70 -25.37 42.09
N ASP A 553 -20.06 -26.28 42.83
CA ASP A 553 -19.98 -27.70 42.46
C ASP A 553 -21.32 -28.43 42.63
N ALA A 554 -22.11 -28.02 43.62
CA ALA A 554 -23.45 -28.58 43.85
C ALA A 554 -24.51 -28.00 42.90
N SER A 555 -24.35 -26.75 42.45
CA SER A 555 -25.31 -26.04 41.59
C SER A 555 -25.03 -26.18 40.09
N MET A 556 -24.38 -27.28 39.68
CA MET A 556 -23.98 -27.47 38.28
C MET A 556 -25.18 -27.49 37.30
N PRO A 557 -25.13 -26.72 36.20
CA PRO A 557 -26.20 -26.69 35.21
C PRO A 557 -26.43 -28.04 34.54
N ALA A 558 -27.66 -28.29 34.11
CA ALA A 558 -28.02 -29.44 33.29
C ALA A 558 -27.86 -29.10 31.81
N ALA A 559 -27.29 -30.02 31.02
CA ALA A 559 -27.21 -29.91 29.57
C ALA A 559 -28.06 -31.01 28.90
N ARG A 560 -28.97 -30.64 28.01
CA ARG A 560 -29.86 -31.56 27.29
C ARG A 560 -29.97 -31.23 25.81
N ARG A 561 -30.21 -32.24 24.99
CA ARG A 561 -30.51 -32.04 23.57
C ARG A 561 -31.88 -31.34 23.44
N SER A 562 -31.95 -30.18 22.78
CA SER A 562 -33.22 -29.50 22.46
C SER A 562 -33.59 -29.59 20.98
N GLY A 563 -32.64 -29.98 20.13
CA GLY A 563 -32.84 -30.24 18.71
C GLY A 563 -31.65 -30.95 18.10
N ALA A 564 -31.72 -31.31 16.82
CA ALA A 564 -30.64 -32.03 16.13
C ALA A 564 -29.28 -31.32 16.18
N ARG A 565 -29.29 -29.98 16.30
CA ARG A 565 -28.11 -29.12 16.34
C ARG A 565 -28.11 -28.17 17.54
N SER A 566 -28.86 -28.49 18.60
CA SER A 566 -29.06 -27.59 19.73
C SER A 566 -28.87 -28.29 21.07
N VAL A 567 -28.06 -27.68 21.94
CA VAL A 567 -27.89 -28.05 23.35
C VAL A 567 -28.53 -26.95 24.19
N ARG A 568 -29.47 -27.30 25.05
CA ARG A 568 -30.00 -26.40 26.06
C ARG A 568 -29.28 -26.61 27.39
N VAL A 569 -28.74 -25.55 27.95
CA VAL A 569 -28.08 -25.51 29.25
C VAL A 569 -28.95 -24.71 30.21
N GLN A 570 -29.35 -25.29 31.34
CA GLN A 570 -30.26 -24.68 32.31
C GLN A 570 -29.74 -24.78 33.73
N TRP A 571 -29.93 -23.71 34.51
CA TRP A 571 -29.62 -23.64 35.93
C TRP A 571 -30.65 -22.77 36.66
N ALA A 572 -31.02 -23.18 37.87
CA ALA A 572 -32.01 -22.48 38.69
C ALA A 572 -31.40 -21.60 39.79
N ASP A 573 -30.12 -21.83 40.13
CA ASP A 573 -29.44 -21.10 41.18
C ASP A 573 -29.20 -19.65 40.75
N ARG A 574 -29.80 -18.71 41.50
CA ARG A 574 -29.72 -17.27 41.23
C ARG A 574 -28.35 -16.69 41.58
N GLU A 575 -27.56 -17.41 42.36
CA GLU A 575 -26.18 -17.02 42.71
C GLU A 575 -25.20 -17.32 41.56
N ILE A 576 -25.61 -18.07 40.53
CA ILE A 576 -24.82 -18.26 39.31
C ILE A 576 -25.04 -17.06 38.38
N ALA A 577 -24.00 -16.25 38.22
CA ALA A 577 -24.00 -15.08 37.35
C ALA A 577 -23.88 -15.45 35.86
N GLY A 578 -23.28 -16.60 35.54
CA GLY A 578 -23.18 -17.09 34.17
C GLY A 578 -22.45 -18.42 34.02
N VAL A 579 -22.52 -18.99 32.82
CA VAL A 579 -21.90 -20.27 32.47
C VAL A 579 -21.17 -20.12 31.14
N MET A 580 -19.85 -20.33 31.13
CA MET A 580 -19.11 -20.54 29.88
C MET A 580 -19.27 -22.01 29.48
N VAL A 581 -19.79 -22.23 28.28
CA VAL A 581 -20.01 -23.57 27.72
C VAL A 581 -18.95 -23.85 26.67
N ARG A 582 -18.23 -24.97 26.79
CA ARG A 582 -17.26 -25.42 25.80
C ARG A 582 -17.64 -26.78 25.23
N ASP A 583 -17.35 -27.00 23.96
CA ASP A 583 -17.35 -28.34 23.39
C ASP A 583 -16.24 -29.15 24.05
N ALA A 584 -16.58 -30.28 24.70
CA ALA A 584 -15.63 -31.07 25.47
C ALA A 584 -14.55 -31.76 24.61
N ARG A 585 -14.80 -31.90 23.31
CA ARG A 585 -13.91 -32.54 22.34
C ARG A 585 -12.99 -31.54 21.66
N THR A 586 -13.51 -30.41 21.19
CA THR A 586 -12.70 -29.39 20.50
C THR A 586 -12.10 -28.35 21.44
N GLY A 587 -12.65 -28.21 22.64
CA GLY A 587 -12.30 -27.15 23.59
C GLY A 587 -12.85 -25.77 23.20
N GLU A 588 -13.54 -25.64 22.07
CA GLU A 588 -14.10 -24.37 21.62
C GLU A 588 -15.18 -23.89 22.58
N ILE A 589 -15.05 -22.65 23.03
CA ILE A 589 -16.12 -21.91 23.71
C ILE A 589 -17.29 -21.72 22.73
N LEU A 590 -18.46 -22.20 23.13
CA LEU A 590 -19.71 -22.18 22.38
C LEU A 590 -20.62 -21.02 22.79
N SER A 591 -20.55 -20.57 24.05
CA SER A 591 -21.38 -19.48 24.58
C SER A 591 -20.83 -18.94 25.91
N PHE A 592 -21.01 -17.65 26.15
CA PHE A 592 -21.01 -17.05 27.49
C PHE A 592 -22.46 -16.89 27.98
N ALA A 593 -23.07 -17.99 28.43
CA ALA A 593 -24.48 -18.05 28.78
C ALA A 593 -24.80 -17.29 30.07
N LYS A 594 -25.91 -16.56 30.10
CA LYS A 594 -26.44 -15.84 31.28
C LYS A 594 -27.95 -15.97 31.33
N GLY A 595 -28.55 -15.79 32.52
CA GLY A 595 -30.01 -15.70 32.69
C GLY A 595 -30.75 -17.00 33.02
N GLY A 596 -30.05 -18.09 33.38
CA GLY A 596 -30.66 -19.35 33.85
C GLY A 596 -30.99 -20.37 32.76
N ASP A 597 -31.03 -19.94 31.49
CA ASP A 597 -31.31 -20.78 30.34
C ASP A 597 -30.51 -20.28 29.13
N ALA A 598 -29.87 -21.19 28.41
CA ALA A 598 -29.24 -20.91 27.12
C ALA A 598 -29.46 -22.05 26.14
N GLU A 599 -29.95 -21.71 24.96
CA GLU A 599 -30.04 -22.60 23.81
C GLU A 599 -28.87 -22.34 22.86
N ILE A 600 -28.00 -23.34 22.73
CA ILE A 600 -26.68 -23.23 22.09
C ILE A 600 -26.65 -24.08 20.83
N ALA A 601 -26.27 -23.49 19.69
CA ALA A 601 -26.06 -24.23 18.45
C ALA A 601 -24.83 -25.14 18.57
N SER A 602 -25.03 -26.44 18.75
CA SER A 602 -23.96 -27.42 18.89
C SER A 602 -24.43 -28.87 18.67
N PHE A 603 -23.52 -29.67 18.12
CA PHE A 603 -23.64 -31.13 18.01
C PHE A 603 -22.96 -31.88 19.16
N ALA A 604 -22.33 -31.18 20.09
CA ALA A 604 -21.50 -31.76 21.14
C ALA A 604 -22.28 -32.79 21.96
N GLN A 605 -21.74 -33.98 22.14
CA GLN A 605 -22.32 -35.02 23.02
C GLN A 605 -21.95 -34.80 24.49
N GLU A 606 -20.84 -34.12 24.74
CA GLU A 606 -20.37 -33.71 26.05
C GLU A 606 -19.95 -32.24 25.98
N VAL A 607 -20.21 -31.51 27.05
CA VAL A 607 -19.82 -30.10 27.20
C VAL A 607 -19.08 -29.91 28.51
N ASP A 608 -18.07 -29.05 28.50
CA ASP A 608 -17.45 -28.54 29.72
C ASP A 608 -18.19 -27.26 30.13
N LEU A 609 -18.79 -27.28 31.33
CA LEU A 609 -19.51 -26.15 31.90
C LEU A 609 -18.61 -25.49 32.95
N ILE A 610 -18.24 -24.24 32.70
CA ILE A 610 -17.51 -23.40 33.65
C ILE A 610 -18.51 -22.41 34.24
N VAL A 611 -18.96 -22.68 35.46
CA VAL A 611 -19.97 -21.91 36.19
C VAL A 611 -19.29 -20.79 36.95
N SER A 612 -19.86 -19.58 36.92
CA SER A 612 -19.33 -18.41 37.62
C SER A 612 -20.38 -17.81 38.55
N ASP A 613 -19.99 -17.50 39.79
CA ASP A 613 -20.78 -16.63 40.69
C ASP A 613 -20.58 -15.13 40.43
N GLY A 614 -19.77 -14.80 39.41
CA GLY A 614 -19.36 -13.45 39.08
C GLY A 614 -17.87 -13.20 39.31
N VAL A 615 -17.22 -13.96 40.21
CA VAL A 615 -15.76 -13.86 40.43
C VAL A 615 -15.06 -15.22 40.56
N ARG A 616 -15.67 -16.20 41.25
CA ARG A 616 -15.16 -17.57 41.39
C ARG A 616 -15.79 -18.46 40.34
N THR A 617 -15.07 -19.53 40.00
CA THR A 617 -15.59 -20.54 39.07
C THR A 617 -15.44 -21.97 39.56
N ALA A 618 -16.35 -22.81 39.11
CA ALA A 618 -16.22 -24.26 39.14
C ALA A 618 -16.41 -24.82 37.73
N GLN A 619 -15.74 -25.93 37.42
CA GLN A 619 -15.83 -26.58 36.12
C GLN A 619 -16.29 -28.03 36.26
N ARG A 620 -17.23 -28.45 35.39
CA ARG A 620 -17.62 -29.85 35.28
C ARG A 620 -17.89 -30.24 33.83
N ARG A 621 -17.42 -31.43 33.46
CA ARG A 621 -17.83 -32.09 32.23
C ARG A 621 -19.20 -32.74 32.41
N VAL A 622 -20.11 -32.48 31.47
CA VAL A 622 -21.48 -32.97 31.52
C VAL A 622 -21.82 -33.64 30.18
N ARG A 623 -22.38 -34.85 30.25
CA ARG A 623 -23.00 -35.51 29.11
C ARG A 623 -24.29 -34.80 28.76
N VAL A 624 -24.46 -34.47 27.48
CA VAL A 624 -25.71 -33.89 27.00
C VAL A 624 -26.77 -34.98 27.02
N GLY A 625 -27.70 -34.87 27.94
CA GLY A 625 -28.80 -35.82 28.11
C GLY A 625 -29.69 -35.91 26.87
N ALA A 626 -30.37 -37.04 26.69
CA ALA A 626 -31.41 -37.18 25.68
C ALA A 626 -32.49 -36.12 25.91
N GLY A 627 -32.93 -35.45 24.84
CA GLY A 627 -34.02 -34.49 24.91
C GLY A 627 -35.35 -35.17 25.27
N PRO A 628 -36.36 -34.41 25.73
CA PRO A 628 -37.72 -34.94 25.75
C PRO A 628 -38.07 -35.41 24.33
N ARG A 629 -38.57 -36.65 24.23
CA ARG A 629 -39.03 -37.23 22.96
C ARG A 629 -40.24 -36.49 22.42
#